data_AF-W4JQZ1-F1
#
_entry.id   AF-W4JQZ1-F1
#
_cell.length_a   1.000
_cell.length_b   1.000
_cell.length_c   1.000
_cell.angle_alpha   90.00
_cell.angle_beta   90.00
_cell.angle_gamma   90.00
#
_symmetry.space_group_name_H-M   'P 1'
#
loop_
_entity.id
_entity.type
_entity.pdbx_description
1 polymer ?
#
loop_
_entity_poly.entity_id
_entity_poly.type
_entity_poly.pdbx_seq_one_letter_code
_entity_poly.pdbx_strand_id
1 'polypeptide(L)' 'QFEQQHSATLHNFNFHQGSLVLMHNTAIEKALNRKMCPQYLGPLLVISRNQGRAYILAKLNGLVFDWPVAAFHVIPYFA' A
#
# COMPACT_ATOMS: atom_id res chain seq x y z
N GLN A 1 -13.32 -13.06 15.71
CA GLN A 1 -13.02 -12.08 16.78
C GLN A 1 -12.02 -11.02 16.34
N PHE A 2 -10.81 -11.39 15.89
CA PHE A 2 -9.76 -10.42 15.49
C PHE A 2 -10.20 -9.42 14.41
N GLU A 3 -10.78 -9.88 13.30
CA GLU A 3 -11.22 -8.97 12.21
C GLU A 3 -12.32 -7.99 12.63
N GLN A 4 -13.20 -8.39 13.55
CA GLN A 4 -14.25 -7.51 14.09
C GLN A 4 -13.66 -6.43 15.02
N GLN A 5 -12.69 -6.80 15.86
CA GLN A 5 -12.03 -5.88 16.80
C GLN A 5 -11.11 -4.86 16.11
N HIS A 6 -10.52 -5.23 14.96
CA HIS A 6 -9.62 -4.36 14.19
C HIS A 6 -10.25 -3.80 12.91
N SER A 7 -11.57 -3.89 12.77
CA SER A 7 -12.31 -3.42 11.59
C SER A 7 -12.08 -1.93 11.28
N ALA A 8 -11.86 -1.10 12.30
CA ALA A 8 -11.53 0.32 12.14
C ALA A 8 -10.13 0.58 11.56
N THR A 9 -9.21 -0.38 11.69
CA THR A 9 -7.81 -0.28 11.22
C THR A 9 -7.58 -1.07 9.93
N LEU A 10 -8.30 -2.19 9.77
CA LEU A 10 -8.21 -3.05 8.59
C LEU A 10 -9.17 -2.55 7.51
N HIS A 11 -8.68 -1.66 6.65
CA HIS A 11 -9.42 -1.28 5.46
C HIS A 11 -9.16 -2.28 4.32
N ASN A 12 -10.20 -2.99 3.93
CA ASN A 12 -10.15 -3.95 2.82
C ASN A 12 -10.44 -3.24 1.50
N PHE A 13 -9.44 -2.55 0.96
CA PHE A 13 -9.54 -2.00 -0.39
C PHE A 13 -9.38 -3.10 -1.45
N ASN A 14 -10.20 -3.04 -2.50
CA ASN A 14 -10.10 -3.91 -3.66
C ASN A 14 -9.71 -3.08 -4.89
N PHE A 15 -8.40 -2.87 -5.07
CA PHE A 15 -7.89 -2.09 -6.20
C PHE A 15 -7.83 -2.95 -7.46
N HIS A 16 -8.34 -2.41 -8.56
CA HIS A 16 -8.23 -3.03 -9.88
C HIS A 16 -6.86 -2.72 -10.50
N GLN A 17 -6.44 -3.53 -11.47
CA GLN A 17 -5.29 -3.22 -12.31
C GLN A 17 -5.44 -1.82 -12.93
N GLY A 18 -4.36 -1.03 -12.91
CA GLY A 18 -4.33 0.35 -13.36
C GLY A 18 -4.76 1.38 -12.30
N SER A 19 -5.19 0.95 -11.11
CA SER A 19 -5.56 1.89 -10.04
C SER A 19 -4.32 2.62 -9.51
N LEU A 20 -4.49 3.90 -9.18
CA LEU A 20 -3.49 4.69 -8.48
C LEU A 20 -3.64 4.54 -6.97
N VAL A 21 -2.55 4.18 -6.31
CA VAL A 21 -2.49 3.89 -4.88
C VAL A 21 -1.27 4.56 -4.24
N LEU A 22 -1.33 4.76 -2.93
CA LEU A 22 -0.17 5.12 -2.11
C LEU A 22 0.27 3.90 -1.31
N MET A 23 1.58 3.75 -1.14
CA MET A 23 2.16 2.68 -0.32
C MET A 23 2.72 3.25 0.98
N HIS A 24 2.41 2.64 2.11
CA HIS A 24 2.99 2.99 3.41
C HIS A 24 4.49 2.66 3.43
N ASN A 25 5.32 3.61 3.88
CA ASN A 25 6.76 3.42 3.99
C ASN A 25 7.12 2.72 5.31
N THR A 26 7.26 1.39 5.25
CA THR A 26 7.60 0.55 6.42
C THR A 26 8.96 0.88 7.03
N ALA A 27 9.94 1.32 6.23
CA ALA A 27 11.27 1.67 6.73
C ALA A 27 11.21 2.90 7.66
N ILE A 28 10.29 3.83 7.41
CA ILE A 28 10.11 5.04 8.22
C ILE A 28 9.35 4.74 9.51
N GLU A 29 8.55 3.67 9.57
CA GLU A 29 7.72 3.35 10.74
C GLU A 29 8.55 3.19 12.03
N LYS A 30 9.78 2.67 11.91
CA LYS A 30 10.72 2.43 13.03
C LYS A 30 11.79 3.52 13.16
N ALA A 31 11.78 4.55 12.31
CA ALA A 31 12.78 5.60 12.34
C ALA A 31 12.52 6.61 13.47
N LEU A 32 13.58 7.08 14.13
CA LEU A 32 13.47 8.09 15.21
C LEU A 32 12.87 9.41 14.71
N ASN A 33 13.12 9.76 13.45
CA ASN A 33 12.60 10.94 12.78
C ASN A 33 11.29 10.69 12.01
N ARG A 34 10.55 9.60 12.30
CA ARG A 34 9.30 9.23 11.60
C ARG A 34 8.33 10.39 11.40
N LYS A 35 8.19 11.26 12.40
CA LYS A 35 7.28 12.42 12.35
C LYS A 35 7.64 13.43 11.28
N MET A 36 8.92 13.52 10.89
CA MET A 36 9.42 14.46 9.89
C MET A 36 9.54 13.84 8.49
N CYS A 37 9.36 12.53 8.35
CA CYS A 37 9.50 11.85 7.07
C CYS A 37 8.12 11.50 6.45
N PRO A 38 8.03 11.48 5.10
CA PRO A 38 6.78 11.16 4.42
C PRO A 38 6.34 9.72 4.73
N GLN A 39 5.14 9.57 5.27
CA GLN A 39 4.59 8.26 5.68
C GLN A 39 4.19 7.39 4.49
N TYR A 40 3.85 8.02 3.36
CA TYR A 40 3.43 7.34 2.15
C TYR A 40 4.39 7.63 1.00
N LEU A 41 4.72 6.58 0.27
CA LEU A 41 5.37 6.65 -1.03
C LEU A 41 4.30 6.93 -2.09
N GLY A 42 4.69 7.75 -3.07
CA GLY A 42 3.82 8.49 -3.99
C GLY A 42 2.82 7.67 -4.81
N PRO A 43 2.24 8.26 -5.86
CA PRO A 43 1.28 7.53 -6.69
C PRO A 43 1.97 6.34 -7.38
N LEU A 44 1.50 5.15 -7.04
CA LEU A 44 1.91 3.88 -7.62
C LEU A 44 0.74 3.28 -8.40
N LEU A 45 1.06 2.60 -9.49
CA LEU A 45 0.11 1.86 -10.30
C LEU A 45 -0.01 0.43 -9.79
N VAL A 46 -1.23 -0.06 -9.63
CA VAL A 46 -1.48 -1.48 -9.39
C VAL A 46 -1.34 -2.25 -10.69
N ILE A 47 -0.39 -3.18 -10.77
CA ILE A 47 -0.23 -4.07 -11.92
C ILE A 47 -1.16 -5.27 -11.78
N SER A 48 -1.14 -5.92 -10.62
CA SER A 48 -1.96 -7.09 -10.36
C SER A 48 -2.12 -7.34 -8.86
N ARG A 49 -3.06 -8.21 -8.52
CA ARG A 49 -3.31 -8.67 -7.16
C ARG A 49 -3.13 -10.18 -7.10
N ASN A 50 -2.34 -10.65 -6.14
CA ASN A 50 -2.10 -12.07 -5.92
C ASN A 50 -3.26 -12.70 -5.13
N GLN A 51 -3.37 -14.04 -5.16
CA GLN A 51 -4.40 -14.77 -4.40
C GLN A 51 -4.35 -14.50 -2.89
N GLY A 52 -3.15 -14.22 -2.36
CA GLY A 52 -2.93 -13.79 -0.97
C GLY A 52 -3.26 -12.32 -0.68
N ARG A 53 -4.02 -11.64 -1.57
CA ARG A 53 -4.43 -10.23 -1.48
C ARG A 53 -3.32 -9.18 -1.56
N ALA A 54 -2.07 -9.57 -1.69
CA ALA A 54 -0.96 -8.64 -1.92
C ALA A 54 -1.00 -8.05 -3.35
N TYR A 55 -0.47 -6.83 -3.50
CA TYR A 55 -0.45 -6.09 -4.75
C TYR A 55 0.97 -6.04 -5.33
N ILE A 56 1.08 -6.20 -6.65
CA ILE A 56 2.28 -5.87 -7.40
C ILE A 56 2.13 -4.43 -7.87
N LEU A 57 3.06 -3.56 -7.45
CA LEU A 57 3.01 -2.13 -7.71
C LEU A 57 4.11 -1.70 -8.67
N ALA A 58 3.85 -0.64 -9.41
CA ALA A 58 4.86 0.05 -10.21
C ALA A 58 4.82 1.55 -10.00
N LYS A 59 5.97 2.20 -10.17
CA LYS A 59 6.04 3.64 -10.35
C LYS A 59 5.45 4.03 -11.70
N LEU A 60 5.03 5.28 -11.83
CA LEU A 60 4.45 5.82 -13.07
C LEU A 60 5.41 5.80 -14.27
N ASN A 61 6.72 5.68 -14.04
CA ASN A 61 7.73 5.52 -15.08
C ASN A 61 7.88 4.07 -15.59
N GLY A 62 7.04 3.15 -15.13
CA GLY A 62 7.07 1.74 -15.54
C GLY A 62 8.01 0.85 -14.72
N LEU A 63 8.71 1.39 -13.71
CA LEU A 63 9.52 0.56 -12.80
C LEU A 63 8.62 -0.21 -11.85
N VAL A 64 8.72 -1.55 -11.90
CA VAL A 64 7.98 -2.48 -11.03
C VAL A 64 8.74 -2.68 -9.73
N PHE A 65 8.02 -2.84 -8.63
CA PHE A 65 8.61 -3.27 -7.37
C PHE A 65 8.91 -4.77 -7.40
N ASP A 66 10.11 -5.15 -6.96
CA ASP A 66 10.56 -6.55 -6.99
C ASP A 66 9.84 -7.45 -5.98
N TRP A 67 9.08 -6.86 -5.04
CA TRP A 67 8.33 -7.59 -4.02
C TRP A 67 6.84 -7.23 -4.02
N PRO A 68 5.96 -8.20 -3.68
CA PRO A 68 4.55 -7.92 -3.49
C PRO A 68 4.33 -7.09 -2.21
N VAL A 69 3.47 -6.09 -2.29
CA VAL A 69 3.10 -5.21 -1.18
C VAL A 69 1.82 -5.72 -0.53
N ALA A 70 1.83 -5.90 0.78
CA ALA A 70 0.65 -6.38 1.49
C ALA A 70 -0.50 -5.37 1.43
N ALA A 71 -1.74 -5.85 1.33
CA ALA A 71 -2.92 -5.00 1.14
C ALA A 71 -3.08 -3.90 2.20
N PHE A 72 -2.71 -4.18 3.45
CA PHE A 72 -2.83 -3.24 4.56
C PHE A 72 -1.83 -2.07 4.48
N HIS A 73 -0.80 -2.17 3.63
CA HIS A 73 0.12 -1.07 3.36
C HIS A 73 -0.31 -0.20 2.18
N VAL A 74 -1.45 -0.48 1.54
CA VAL A 74 -1.88 0.20 0.33
C VAL A 74 -3.18 0.96 0.58
N ILE A 75 -3.20 2.25 0.25
CA ILE A 75 -4.39 3.12 0.37
C ILE A 75 -4.71 3.77 -1.00
N PRO A 76 -5.96 4.16 -1.27
CA PRO A 76 -6.31 4.82 -2.52
C PRO A 76 -5.57 6.16 -2.65
N TYR A 77 -5.15 6.52 -3.87
CA TYR A 77 -4.55 7.84 -4.13
C TYR A 77 -5.61 8.95 -4.14
N PHE A 78 -6.82 8.65 -4.60
CA PHE A 78 -7.95 9.57 -4.62
C PHE A 78 -8.93 9.19 -3.48
N ALA A 79 -9.38 10.18 -2.71
CA ALA A 79 -10.31 10.01 -1.59
C ALA A 79 -11.78 9.97 -2.03
#